data_AF-A0A0C4EZN0-F1
#
_entry.id   AF-A0A0C4EZN0-F1
#
_cell.length_a   1.000
_cell.length_b   1.000
_cell.length_c   1.000
_cell.angle_alpha   90.00
_cell.angle_beta   90.00
_cell.angle_gamma   90.00
#
_symmetry.space_group_name_H-M   'P 1'
#
loop_
_entity.id
_entity.type
_entity.pdbx_description
1 polymer ?
#
loop_
_entity_poly.entity_id
_entity_poly.type
_entity_poly.pdbx_seq_one_letter_code
_entity_poly.pdbx_strand_id
1 'polypeptide(L)'
;MNQTRVTVPSARSAEIRVHLILAISSYSVYDSTTRTNKLPEFYRPDARIVWNGNAISGMPAFSATLLSQLSYSKHEVQSFDAHAIPGSIIAPSVLPTISISISGQVIFSAQPFPSNFRMPDPKDISPKQNPADAQQALDGLPRVFSQTLILSPSPTATESNQPVSISNYAIVADCFRFVG
;
A
#
# COMPACT_ATOMS: atom_id res chain seq x y z
N MET A 1 -36.14 -3.30 -35.79
CA MET A 1 -34.68 -3.10 -35.87
C MET A 1 -34.22 -2.76 -34.45
N ASN A 2 -33.84 -3.77 -33.67
CA ASN A 2 -33.51 -3.60 -32.24
C ASN A 2 -32.06 -3.15 -32.10
N GLN A 3 -31.84 -1.89 -31.71
CA GLN A 3 -30.52 -1.41 -31.30
C GLN A 3 -30.20 -2.01 -29.92
N THR A 4 -29.29 -2.98 -29.92
CA THR A 4 -28.68 -3.50 -28.70
C THR A 4 -27.84 -2.38 -28.07
N ARG A 5 -28.33 -1.78 -26.99
CA ARG A 5 -27.59 -0.78 -26.20
C ARG A 5 -26.40 -1.50 -25.54
N VAL A 6 -25.22 -1.39 -26.15
CA VAL A 6 -23.97 -1.81 -25.52
C VAL A 6 -23.67 -0.81 -24.41
N THR A 7 -23.94 -1.20 -23.17
CA THR A 7 -23.54 -0.43 -21.99
C THR A 7 -22.02 -0.58 -21.84
N VAL A 8 -21.27 0.35 -22.40
CA VAL A 8 -19.82 0.46 -22.14
C VAL A 8 -19.69 0.72 -20.64
N PRO A 9 -19.04 -0.15 -19.85
CA PRO A 9 -18.73 0.18 -18.45
C PRO A 9 -17.89 1.46 -18.51
N SER A 10 -18.31 2.52 -17.84
CA SER A 10 -17.53 3.77 -17.87
C SER A 10 -16.09 3.42 -17.47
N ALA A 11 -15.10 3.73 -18.32
CA ALA A 11 -13.68 3.41 -18.12
C ALA A 11 -13.21 3.69 -16.67
N ARG A 12 -13.78 4.74 -16.08
CA ARG A 12 -13.69 5.15 -14.67
C ARG A 12 -13.88 4.05 -13.62
N SER A 13 -14.74 3.05 -13.84
CA SER A 13 -15.07 1.99 -12.86
C SER A 13 -14.23 0.72 -13.04
N ALA A 14 -13.74 0.47 -14.26
CA ALA A 14 -12.83 -0.63 -14.56
C ALA A 14 -11.39 -0.32 -14.18
N GLU A 15 -10.97 0.95 -14.32
CA GLU A 15 -9.66 1.43 -13.88
C GLU A 15 -9.50 1.28 -12.35
N ILE A 16 -10.43 1.81 -11.55
CA ILE A 16 -10.38 1.78 -10.07
C ILE A 16 -10.19 0.36 -9.49
N ARG A 17 -10.75 -0.68 -10.12
CA ARG A 17 -10.65 -2.07 -9.64
C ARG A 17 -9.29 -2.72 -9.89
N VAL A 18 -8.54 -2.24 -10.88
CA VAL A 18 -7.18 -2.73 -11.16
C VAL A 18 -6.16 -2.10 -10.19
N HIS A 19 -6.33 -0.82 -9.85
CA HIS A 19 -5.50 -0.12 -8.86
C HIS A 19 -5.61 -0.68 -7.44
N LEU A 20 -6.74 -1.32 -7.15
CA LEU A 20 -6.97 -2.01 -5.90
C LEU A 20 -6.06 -3.24 -5.71
N ILE A 21 -5.92 -4.06 -6.76
CA ILE A 21 -5.10 -5.27 -6.71
C ILE A 21 -3.62 -4.90 -6.53
N LEU A 22 -3.22 -3.71 -7.01
CA LEU A 22 -1.89 -3.11 -6.86
C LEU A 22 -1.52 -2.74 -5.42
N ALA A 23 -2.35 -1.94 -4.75
CA ALA A 23 -2.08 -1.49 -3.38
C ALA A 23 -2.08 -2.66 -2.39
N ILE A 24 -2.86 -3.70 -2.67
CA ILE A 24 -2.87 -4.94 -1.89
C ILE A 24 -1.60 -5.77 -2.18
N SER A 25 -1.11 -5.77 -3.42
CA SER A 25 0.14 -6.46 -3.79
C SER A 25 1.39 -5.84 -3.15
N SER A 26 1.45 -4.52 -2.96
CA SER A 26 2.61 -3.90 -2.29
C SER A 26 2.80 -4.37 -0.85
N TYR A 27 1.72 -4.71 -0.12
CA TYR A 27 1.83 -5.28 1.22
C TYR A 27 2.48 -6.67 1.22
N SER A 28 2.28 -7.48 0.17
CA SER A 28 2.98 -8.76 0.04
C SER A 28 4.51 -8.57 -0.07
N VAL A 29 4.96 -7.51 -0.76
CA VAL A 29 6.36 -7.15 -0.86
C VAL A 29 6.86 -6.58 0.47
N TYR A 30 6.04 -5.75 1.10
CA TYR A 30 6.29 -5.17 2.43
C TYR A 30 6.48 -6.26 3.51
N ASP A 31 5.72 -7.34 3.43
CA ASP A 31 5.80 -8.47 4.37
C ASP A 31 6.86 -9.51 3.98
N SER A 32 7.53 -9.33 2.83
CA SER A 32 8.54 -10.27 2.34
C SER A 32 9.94 -9.94 2.84
N THR A 33 10.81 -10.94 2.82
CA THR A 33 12.26 -10.78 3.09
C THR A 33 12.97 -9.94 2.02
N THR A 34 12.33 -9.69 0.88
CA THR A 34 12.90 -8.91 -0.23
C THR A 34 12.51 -7.43 -0.20
N ARG A 35 11.76 -6.99 0.81
CA ARG A 35 11.23 -5.63 0.97
C ARG A 35 12.28 -4.56 0.67
N THR A 36 13.47 -4.65 1.25
CA THR A 36 14.51 -3.62 1.14
C THR A 36 14.94 -3.36 -0.30
N ASN A 37 14.88 -4.38 -1.17
CA ASN A 37 15.27 -4.27 -2.57
C ASN A 37 14.07 -4.00 -3.49
N LYS A 38 12.92 -4.63 -3.20
CA LYS A 38 11.76 -4.63 -4.08
C LYS A 38 10.76 -3.52 -3.82
N LEU A 39 10.58 -3.11 -2.57
CA LEU A 39 9.62 -2.06 -2.24
C LEU A 39 10.00 -0.70 -2.84
N PRO A 40 11.27 -0.27 -2.88
CA PRO A 40 11.66 0.98 -3.54
C PRO A 40 11.31 1.05 -5.03
N GLU A 41 11.22 -0.09 -5.74
CA GLU A 41 10.88 -0.14 -7.18
C GLU A 41 9.46 0.40 -7.47
N PHE A 42 8.58 0.45 -6.47
CA PHE A 42 7.21 0.99 -6.60
C PHE A 42 7.12 2.52 -6.50
N TYR A 43 8.20 3.18 -6.06
CA TYR A 43 8.20 4.61 -5.78
C TYR A 43 8.96 5.38 -6.84
N ARG A 44 8.53 6.61 -7.09
CA ARG A 44 9.37 7.56 -7.84
C ARG A 44 10.60 7.98 -7.03
N PRO A 45 11.73 8.30 -7.68
CA PRO A 45 12.92 8.80 -6.99
C PRO A 45 12.66 10.05 -6.13
N ASP A 46 11.71 10.90 -6.55
CA ASP A 46 11.32 12.14 -5.90
C ASP A 46 10.08 12.01 -4.99
N ALA A 47 9.64 10.78 -4.69
CA ALA A 47 8.46 10.54 -3.86
C ALA A 47 8.55 11.19 -2.47
N ARG A 48 7.39 11.61 -1.96
CA ARG A 48 7.25 12.22 -0.63
C ARG A 48 6.69 11.18 0.34
N ILE A 49 7.49 10.79 1.33
CA ILE A 49 7.13 9.72 2.26
C ILE A 49 7.03 10.30 3.67
N VAL A 50 5.95 9.98 4.37
CA VAL A 50 5.72 10.33 5.76
C VAL A 50 5.40 9.07 6.53
N TRP A 51 6.20 8.77 7.55
CA TRP A 51 6.02 7.60 8.42
C TRP A 51 5.72 8.04 9.84
N ASN A 52 4.50 7.74 10.29
CA ASN A 52 4.00 8.08 11.61
C ASN A 52 4.21 9.57 11.98
N GLY A 53 3.98 10.46 11.01
CA GLY A 53 4.17 11.91 11.15
C GLY A 53 5.59 12.42 10.87
N ASN A 54 6.58 11.52 10.69
CA ASN A 54 7.95 11.91 10.38
C ASN A 54 8.19 11.87 8.88
N ALA A 55 8.61 13.00 8.30
CA ALA A 55 8.97 13.07 6.89
C ALA A 55 10.27 12.31 6.62
N ILE A 56 10.25 11.43 5.62
CA ILE A 56 11.42 10.68 5.13
C ILE A 56 11.89 11.34 3.84
N SER A 57 13.12 11.87 3.87
CA SER A 57 13.67 12.66 2.78
C SER A 57 14.32 11.78 1.71
N GLY A 58 13.51 11.35 0.74
CA GLY A 58 13.97 10.67 -0.47
C GLY A 58 14.25 9.17 -0.32
N MET A 59 14.48 8.51 -1.46
CA MET A 59 14.58 7.05 -1.53
C MET A 59 15.74 6.44 -0.71
N PRO A 60 16.96 7.04 -0.67
CA PRO A 60 18.04 6.50 0.15
C PRO A 60 17.68 6.45 1.64
N ALA A 61 17.03 7.50 2.16
CA ALA A 61 16.57 7.55 3.55
C ALA A 61 15.43 6.54 3.79
N PHE A 62 14.52 6.36 2.84
CA PHE A 62 13.48 5.35 2.94
C PHE A 62 14.06 3.94 3.08
N SER A 63 14.98 3.55 2.20
CA SER A 63 15.60 2.23 2.28
C SER A 63 16.49 2.05 3.52
N ALA A 64 17.35 3.04 3.82
CA ALA A 64 18.37 2.92 4.88
C ALA A 64 17.84 3.20 6.28
N THR A 65 16.78 3.99 6.43
CA THR A 65 16.23 4.38 7.74
C THR A 65 14.97 3.60 8.06
N LEU A 66 14.06 3.41 7.11
CA LEU A 66 12.80 2.73 7.41
C LEU A 66 12.87 1.24 7.12
N LEU A 67 13.20 0.84 5.89
CA LEU A 67 13.07 -0.57 5.48
C LEU A 67 14.05 -1.51 6.19
N SER A 68 15.26 -1.02 6.48
CA SER A 68 16.32 -1.75 7.18
C SER A 68 16.07 -1.89 8.70
N GLN A 69 15.37 -0.93 9.31
CA GLN A 69 15.13 -0.89 10.75
C GLN A 69 13.78 -1.51 11.14
N LEU A 70 12.84 -1.58 10.21
CA LEU A 70 11.56 -2.24 10.44
C LEU A 70 11.76 -3.74 10.63
N SER A 71 11.26 -4.26 11.76
CA SER A 71 11.04 -5.68 11.98
C SER A 71 10.20 -6.31 10.86
N TYR A 72 10.15 -7.65 10.83
CA TYR A 72 9.22 -8.34 9.94
C TYR A 72 7.80 -7.89 10.26
N SER A 73 7.02 -7.63 9.23
CA SER A 73 5.63 -7.20 9.36
C SER A 73 4.69 -8.24 8.75
N LYS A 74 3.46 -8.27 9.25
CA LYS A 74 2.34 -8.85 8.53
C LYS A 74 1.20 -7.85 8.52
N HIS A 75 0.78 -7.44 7.32
CA HIS A 75 -0.35 -6.56 7.14
C HIS A 75 -1.61 -7.35 6.79
N GLU A 76 -2.73 -6.96 7.38
CA GLU A 76 -4.07 -7.37 7.00
C GLU A 76 -4.85 -6.12 6.63
N VAL A 77 -5.07 -5.92 5.32
CA VAL A 77 -5.90 -4.83 4.81
C VAL A 77 -7.36 -5.14 5.09
N GLN A 78 -8.06 -4.23 5.77
CA GLN A 78 -9.46 -4.40 6.13
C GLN A 78 -10.39 -3.59 5.25
N SER A 79 -9.96 -2.39 4.88
CA SER A 79 -10.70 -1.52 3.97
C SER A 79 -9.76 -0.67 3.16
N PHE A 80 -10.28 -0.23 2.02
CA PHE A 80 -9.60 0.70 1.16
C PHE A 80 -10.65 1.47 0.35
N ASP A 81 -10.23 2.59 -0.20
CA ASP A 81 -11.01 3.39 -1.12
C ASP A 81 -10.05 4.07 -2.11
N ALA A 82 -10.48 4.26 -3.36
CA ALA A 82 -9.63 4.82 -4.41
C ALA A 82 -10.40 5.79 -5.30
N HIS A 83 -9.81 6.95 -5.53
CA HIS A 83 -10.39 8.03 -6.30
C HIS A 83 -9.39 8.61 -7.30
N ALA A 84 -9.81 8.76 -8.55
CA ALA A 84 -9.07 9.55 -9.52
C ALA A 84 -9.10 11.03 -9.11
N ILE A 85 -7.94 11.67 -9.12
CA ILE A 85 -7.80 13.10 -8.77
C ILE A 85 -8.33 13.93 -9.94
N PRO A 86 -9.37 14.77 -9.72
CA PRO A 86 -9.90 15.65 -10.76
C PRO A 86 -8.81 16.56 -11.34
N GLY A 87 -8.85 16.78 -12.66
CA GLY A 87 -7.87 17.61 -13.38
C GLY A 87 -6.56 16.91 -13.74
N SER A 88 -6.35 15.66 -13.31
CA SER A 88 -5.19 14.86 -13.76
C SER A 88 -5.36 14.26 -15.17
N ILE A 89 -6.60 14.15 -15.65
CA ILE A 89 -6.91 13.66 -17.00
C ILE A 89 -6.94 14.86 -17.95
N ILE A 90 -5.85 15.04 -18.69
CA ILE A 90 -5.70 16.13 -19.66
C ILE A 90 -6.08 15.72 -21.10
N ALA A 91 -6.21 14.42 -21.37
CA ALA A 91 -6.68 13.86 -22.63
C ALA A 91 -7.27 12.45 -22.41
N PRO A 92 -8.14 11.93 -23.32
CA PRO A 92 -8.77 10.62 -23.18
C PRO A 92 -7.80 9.42 -23.10
N SER A 93 -6.56 9.56 -23.58
CA SER A 93 -5.51 8.53 -23.56
C SER A 93 -4.58 8.62 -22.35
N VAL A 94 -4.73 9.65 -21.51
CA VAL A 94 -3.85 9.87 -20.35
C VAL A 94 -4.43 9.20 -19.12
N LEU A 95 -3.63 8.34 -18.49
CA LEU A 95 -3.96 7.69 -17.24
C LEU A 95 -4.10 8.74 -16.10
N PRO A 96 -5.13 8.65 -15.24
CA PRO A 96 -5.33 9.61 -14.16
C PRO A 96 -4.28 9.45 -13.05
N THR A 97 -4.06 10.51 -12.27
CA THR A 97 -3.47 10.37 -10.93
C THR A 97 -4.54 9.84 -9.98
N ILE A 98 -4.16 8.93 -9.08
CA ILE A 98 -5.09 8.23 -8.19
C ILE A 98 -4.67 8.43 -6.75
N SER A 99 -5.63 8.77 -5.91
CA SER A 99 -5.50 8.75 -4.46
C SER A 99 -6.10 7.47 -3.93
N ILE A 100 -5.39 6.78 -3.05
CA ILE A 100 -5.84 5.56 -2.37
C ILE A 100 -5.76 5.78 -0.87
N SER A 101 -6.86 5.51 -0.17
CA SER A 101 -6.91 5.42 1.28
C SER A 101 -6.99 3.94 1.67
N ILE A 102 -6.20 3.52 2.64
CA ILE A 102 -6.09 2.13 3.09
C ILE A 102 -6.16 2.13 4.61
N SER A 103 -6.92 1.20 5.18
CA SER A 103 -6.94 0.95 6.62
C SER A 103 -6.87 -0.55 6.89
N GLY A 104 -6.22 -0.90 7.98
CA GLY A 104 -6.05 -2.30 8.34
C GLY A 104 -5.30 -2.48 9.63
N GLN A 105 -4.80 -3.69 9.83
CA GLN A 105 -3.97 -4.04 10.97
C GLN A 105 -2.59 -4.49 10.53
N VAL A 106 -1.58 -4.21 11.34
CA VAL A 106 -0.21 -4.70 11.15
C VAL A 106 0.35 -5.19 12.47
N ILE A 107 1.02 -6.34 12.41
CA ILE A 107 1.76 -6.93 13.53
C ILE A 107 3.23 -7.02 13.13
N PHE A 108 4.11 -6.85 14.10
CA PHE A 108 5.54 -6.92 13.90
C PHE A 108 6.13 -8.15 14.59
N SER A 109 7.30 -8.59 14.14
CA SER A 109 8.00 -9.71 14.75
C SER A 109 9.48 -9.63 14.45
N ALA A 110 10.31 -10.04 15.41
CA ALA A 110 11.74 -10.22 15.19
C ALA A 110 12.05 -11.38 14.22
N GLN A 111 11.10 -12.30 14.02
CA GLN A 111 11.23 -13.47 13.14
C GLN A 111 10.22 -13.41 11.98
N PRO A 112 10.55 -14.01 10.81
CA PRO A 112 9.61 -14.11 9.70
C PRO A 112 8.32 -14.83 10.11
N PHE A 113 7.19 -14.35 9.59
CA PHE A 113 5.91 -15.02 9.80
C PHE A 113 5.82 -16.31 8.98
N PRO A 114 5.27 -17.40 9.53
CA PRO A 114 5.02 -18.62 8.76
C PRO A 114 3.96 -18.36 7.67
N SER A 115 3.97 -19.19 6.61
CA SER A 115 3.09 -19.00 5.44
C SER A 115 1.59 -19.08 5.78
N ASN A 116 1.23 -19.84 6.83
CA ASN A 116 -0.12 -19.99 7.33
C ASN A 116 -0.47 -19.01 8.47
N PHE A 117 0.36 -18.00 8.70
CA PHE A 117 0.08 -17.00 9.73
C PHE A 117 -1.25 -16.29 9.46
N ARG A 118 -2.07 -16.16 10.51
CA ARG A 118 -3.32 -15.41 10.51
C ARG A 118 -3.24 -14.35 11.61
N MET A 119 -3.72 -13.15 11.30
CA MET A 119 -3.88 -12.10 12.31
C MET A 119 -4.75 -12.61 13.47
N PRO A 120 -4.27 -12.52 14.73
CA PRO A 120 -5.07 -12.88 15.90
C PRO A 120 -6.30 -11.98 16.03
N ASP A 121 -7.46 -12.54 16.41
CA ASP A 121 -8.59 -11.72 16.86
C ASP A 121 -8.20 -11.05 18.19
N PRO A 122 -8.47 -9.75 18.40
CA PRO A 122 -8.26 -9.09 19.69
C PRO A 122 -8.78 -9.87 20.90
N LYS A 123 -9.83 -10.67 20.74
CA LYS A 123 -10.41 -11.52 21.81
C LYS A 123 -9.52 -12.70 22.20
N ASP A 124 -8.65 -13.15 21.29
CA ASP A 124 -7.74 -14.27 21.50
C ASP A 124 -6.45 -13.83 22.20
N ILE A 125 -6.22 -12.52 22.35
CA ILE A 125 -5.05 -11.93 23.00
C ILE A 125 -5.33 -11.80 24.50
N SER A 126 -4.81 -12.74 25.30
CA SER A 126 -4.94 -12.67 26.77
C SER A 126 -3.82 -11.81 27.38
N PRO A 127 -4.14 -10.80 28.22
CA PRO A 127 -3.15 -9.99 28.92
C PRO A 127 -2.63 -10.77 30.14
N LYS A 128 -1.78 -11.77 29.90
CA LYS A 128 -1.02 -12.45 30.95
C LYS A 128 0.45 -12.47 30.57
N GLN A 129 1.11 -11.31 30.54
CA GLN A 129 2.55 -11.24 30.36
C GLN A 129 3.20 -10.29 31.36
N ASN A 130 4.41 -10.68 31.78
CA ASN A 130 5.24 -10.02 32.77
C ASN A 130 5.67 -8.63 32.27
N PRO A 131 5.90 -7.62 33.12
CA PRO A 131 6.23 -6.26 32.68
C PRO A 131 7.54 -6.15 31.88
N ALA A 132 8.50 -7.06 32.10
CA ALA A 132 9.74 -7.12 31.31
C ALA A 132 9.50 -7.65 29.89
N ASP A 133 8.46 -8.46 29.70
CA ASP A 133 8.00 -8.93 28.40
C ASP A 133 7.12 -7.89 27.72
N ALA A 134 6.73 -6.78 28.37
CA ALA A 134 5.74 -5.84 27.84
C ALA A 134 6.19 -5.18 26.53
N GLN A 135 7.48 -4.89 26.33
CA GLN A 135 7.98 -4.34 25.07
C GLN A 135 7.98 -5.40 23.94
N GLN A 136 8.33 -6.65 24.25
CA GLN A 136 8.21 -7.79 23.32
C GLN A 136 6.74 -8.19 23.08
N ALA A 137 5.88 -7.99 24.07
CA ALA A 137 4.44 -8.21 23.98
C ALA A 137 3.82 -7.18 23.04
N LEU A 138 4.24 -5.90 23.11
CA LEU A 138 3.82 -4.84 22.19
C LEU A 138 4.23 -5.08 20.74
N ASP A 139 5.34 -5.79 20.49
CA ASP A 139 5.73 -6.20 19.14
C ASP A 139 4.78 -7.26 18.58
N GLY A 140 4.26 -8.15 19.43
CA GLY A 140 3.29 -9.19 19.07
C GLY A 140 1.82 -8.76 19.05
N LEU A 141 1.49 -7.49 19.31
CA LEU A 141 0.12 -7.00 19.24
C LEU A 141 -0.19 -6.38 17.88
N PRO A 142 -1.31 -6.76 17.23
CA PRO A 142 -1.81 -6.07 16.06
C PRO A 142 -2.07 -4.59 16.37
N ARG A 143 -1.58 -3.71 15.49
CA ARG A 143 -1.82 -2.27 15.51
C ARG A 143 -2.68 -1.87 14.34
N VAL A 144 -3.65 -1.01 14.57
CA VAL A 144 -4.43 -0.44 13.46
C VAL A 144 -3.58 0.62 12.77
N PHE A 145 -3.61 0.62 11.44
CA PHE A 145 -2.95 1.62 10.62
C PHE A 145 -3.91 2.26 9.63
N SER A 146 -3.56 3.47 9.23
CA SER A 146 -4.13 4.16 8.08
C SER A 146 -2.99 4.60 7.18
N GLN A 147 -3.12 4.34 5.88
CA GLN A 147 -2.15 4.73 4.87
C GLN A 147 -2.85 5.41 3.71
N THR A 148 -2.31 6.54 3.25
CA THR A 148 -2.75 7.22 2.04
C THR A 148 -1.64 7.22 1.01
N LEU A 149 -1.94 6.77 -0.20
CA LEU A 149 -1.02 6.74 -1.32
C LEU A 149 -1.52 7.64 -2.44
N ILE A 150 -0.60 8.35 -3.10
CA ILE A 150 -0.86 9.01 -4.38
C ILE A 150 -0.03 8.31 -5.46
N LEU A 151 -0.72 7.83 -6.49
CA LEU A 151 -0.14 7.11 -7.62
C LEU A 151 -0.23 7.99 -8.86
N SER A 152 0.89 8.17 -9.54
CA SER A 152 0.97 8.84 -10.83
C SER A 152 1.28 7.81 -11.91
N PRO A 153 0.82 8.00 -13.16
CA PRO A 153 1.31 7.22 -14.28
C PRO A 153 2.84 7.25 -14.33
N SER A 154 3.45 6.09 -14.55
CA SER A 154 4.89 5.94 -14.74
C SER A 154 5.30 6.60 -16.06
N PRO A 155 6.44 7.29 -16.14
CA PRO A 155 6.94 7.87 -17.39
C PRO A 155 7.24 6.83 -18.48
N THR A 156 7.36 5.54 -18.11
CA THR A 156 7.53 4.42 -19.05
C THR A 156 6.22 3.75 -19.47
N ALA A 157 5.07 4.23 -18.97
CA ALA A 157 3.77 3.75 -19.40
C ALA A 157 3.50 4.20 -20.84
N THR A 158 3.85 3.37 -21.82
CA THR A 158 3.56 3.64 -23.23
C THR A 158 2.04 3.69 -23.42
N GLU A 159 1.55 4.70 -24.16
CA GLU A 159 0.16 4.93 -24.57
C GLU A 159 -0.39 3.78 -25.44
N SER A 160 -0.43 2.57 -24.90
CA SER A 160 -0.96 1.41 -25.57
C SER A 160 -2.38 1.17 -25.10
N ASN A 161 -3.26 0.80 -26.03
CA ASN A 161 -4.62 0.28 -25.79
C ASN A 161 -4.62 -1.06 -24.98
N GLN A 162 -3.57 -1.30 -24.19
CA GLN A 162 -3.43 -2.45 -23.31
C GLN A 162 -4.10 -2.15 -21.96
N PRO A 163 -4.64 -3.19 -21.30
CA PRO A 163 -5.19 -3.03 -19.96
C PRO A 163 -4.13 -2.45 -19.02
N VAL A 164 -4.56 -1.54 -18.13
CA VAL A 164 -3.74 -0.89 -17.12
C VAL A 164 -2.91 -1.95 -16.36
N SER A 165 -1.58 -1.86 -16.43
CA SER A 165 -0.65 -2.75 -15.72
C SER A 165 -0.06 -2.06 -14.49
N ILE A 166 0.34 -2.84 -13.49
CA ILE A 166 1.03 -2.40 -12.27
C ILE A 166 2.27 -1.55 -12.58
N SER A 167 2.99 -1.94 -13.63
CA SER A 167 4.15 -1.22 -14.16
C SER A 167 3.87 0.19 -14.65
N ASN A 168 2.59 0.53 -14.87
CA ASN A 168 2.19 1.80 -15.46
C ASN A 168 1.97 2.89 -14.42
N TYR A 169 2.14 2.60 -13.12
CA TYR A 169 1.99 3.56 -12.04
C TYR A 169 3.18 3.51 -11.09
N ALA A 170 3.49 4.66 -10.48
CA ALA A 170 4.48 4.77 -9.43
C ALA A 170 3.95 5.64 -8.29
N ILE A 171 4.34 5.31 -7.06
CA ILE A 171 3.97 6.05 -5.86
C ILE A 171 4.76 7.36 -5.85
N VAL A 172 4.02 8.48 -5.81
CA VAL A 172 4.59 9.85 -5.69
C VAL A 172 4.45 10.40 -4.28
N ALA A 173 3.47 9.91 -3.52
CA ALA A 173 3.34 10.24 -2.11
C ALA A 173 2.83 9.04 -1.31
N ASP A 174 3.37 8.88 -0.11
CA ASP A 174 2.97 7.87 0.86
C ASP A 174 2.91 8.50 2.26
N CYS A 175 1.77 8.38 2.92
CA CYS A 175 1.59 8.78 4.29
C CYS A 175 1.04 7.60 5.09
N PHE A 176 1.88 6.98 5.91
CA PHE A 176 1.52 5.88 6.80
C PHE A 176 1.44 6.36 8.25
N ARG A 177 0.44 5.91 9.00
CA ARG A 177 0.30 6.22 10.43
C ARG A 177 -0.40 5.10 11.20
N PHE A 178 0.06 4.84 12.42
CA PHE A 178 -0.70 4.05 13.39
C PHE A 178 -1.84 4.88 13.99
N VAL A 179 -3.02 4.29 14.11
CA VAL A 179 -4.21 4.93 14.65
C VAL A 179 -4.78 4.05 15.76
N GLY A 180 -5.26 4.67 16.85
CA GLY A 180 -5.70 3.96 18.06
C GLY A 180 -4.96 4.41 19.29
#